data_AF-A0A6C0AFA9-F1
#
_entry.id   AF-A0A6C0AFA9-F1
#
_cell.length_a   1.000
_cell.length_b   1.000
_cell.length_c   1.000
_cell.angle_alpha   90.00
_cell.angle_beta   90.00
_cell.angle_gamma   90.00
#
_symmetry.space_group_name_H-M   'P 1'
#
loop_
_entity.id
_entity.type
_entity.pdbx_description
1 polymer ?
#
loop_
_entity_poly.entity_id
_entity_poly.type
_entity_poly.pdbx_seq_one_letter_code
_entity_poly.pdbx_strand_id
1 'polypeptide(L)'
;MQQQNVQKYNIETFIQGDSKDPNILRIAALFSGFSSSGNTNSEAVILESLKTNDNFDPDYNFLINSFMNSDPEQYTILCKNGAVSALGAIEMFDYIELVLQSQKTSFDILYLANWMDRCDLFTDIKSIGEGGLKIAKTVSPNGNLCLLFSPEGKKKIMEIFDLNKNPILKSEGSGKNLGSQLNALTLNGTLNNITSTPPVVNFDMTMVQNNKEYIKGIQCREVPSVKKGGTEIDIKNPDPLKQEENSEKESNDFNWFWFILILIAILIIAYVIFWATLPVTGSSSNSKSTQKNGFEPFVG
;
A
#
# COMPACT_ATOMS: atom_id res chain seq x y z
N MET A 1 35.51 -36.77 -6.42
CA MET A 1 34.44 -35.91 -6.94
C MET A 1 33.25 -36.07 -6.00
N GLN A 2 32.94 -35.05 -5.19
CA GLN A 2 31.75 -35.08 -4.35
C GLN A 2 30.54 -34.77 -5.25
N GLN A 3 29.53 -35.63 -5.28
CA GLN A 3 28.25 -35.31 -5.90
C GLN A 3 27.64 -34.17 -5.07
N GLN A 4 27.64 -32.96 -5.62
CA GLN A 4 26.88 -31.86 -5.03
C GLN A 4 25.41 -32.26 -5.09
N ASN A 5 24.75 -32.21 -3.92
CA ASN A 5 23.34 -32.51 -3.82
C ASN A 5 22.59 -31.42 -4.59
N VAL A 6 22.10 -31.75 -5.78
CA VAL A 6 21.41 -30.80 -6.66
C VAL A 6 20.04 -30.53 -6.08
N GLN A 7 19.86 -29.35 -5.50
CA GLN A 7 18.58 -28.93 -4.95
C GLN A 7 17.60 -28.64 -6.09
N LYS A 8 16.43 -29.27 -6.04
CA LYS A 8 15.31 -28.99 -6.95
C LYS A 8 14.34 -28.01 -6.30
N TYR A 9 13.83 -27.08 -7.09
CA TYR A 9 12.85 -26.08 -6.68
C TYR A 9 11.56 -26.31 -7.45
N ASN A 10 10.49 -26.66 -6.75
CA ASN A 10 9.15 -26.63 -7.32
C ASN A 10 8.52 -25.27 -6.99
N ILE A 11 8.04 -24.57 -8.02
CA ILE A 11 7.43 -23.26 -7.89
C ILE A 11 5.98 -23.37 -8.32
N GLU A 12 5.06 -22.96 -7.47
CA GLU A 12 3.65 -22.85 -7.82
C GLU A 12 3.37 -21.44 -8.34
N THR A 13 2.84 -21.31 -9.55
CA THR A 13 2.54 -20.00 -10.11
C THR A 13 1.03 -19.80 -10.23
N PHE A 14 0.53 -18.69 -9.69
CA PHE A 14 -0.86 -18.27 -9.81
C PHE A 14 -0.95 -16.97 -10.61
N ILE A 15 -1.81 -16.96 -11.62
CA ILE A 15 -2.05 -15.81 -12.48
C ILE A 15 -3.48 -15.30 -12.29
N GLN A 16 -3.65 -14.04 -11.89
CA GLN A 16 -4.98 -13.42 -11.77
C GLN A 16 -5.47 -12.93 -13.14
N GLY A 17 -6.58 -13.48 -13.62
CA GLY A 17 -7.22 -12.98 -14.84
C GLY A 17 -8.27 -13.90 -15.45
N ASP A 18 -8.80 -13.51 -16.61
CA ASP A 18 -9.71 -14.34 -17.40
C ASP A 18 -8.90 -15.34 -18.23
N SER A 19 -9.20 -16.64 -18.11
CA SER A 19 -8.54 -17.71 -18.87
C SER A 19 -8.69 -17.58 -20.39
N LYS A 20 -9.65 -16.76 -20.85
CA LYS A 20 -9.89 -16.46 -22.26
C LYS A 20 -9.11 -15.24 -22.75
N ASP A 21 -8.51 -14.45 -21.86
CA ASP A 21 -7.71 -13.28 -22.23
C ASP A 21 -6.34 -13.74 -22.79
N PRO A 22 -6.01 -13.43 -24.05
CA PRO A 22 -4.72 -13.80 -24.65
C PRO A 22 -3.51 -13.27 -23.86
N ASN A 23 -3.63 -12.13 -23.17
CA ASN A 23 -2.55 -11.60 -22.35
C ASN A 23 -2.32 -12.48 -21.11
N ILE A 24 -3.39 -12.98 -20.48
CA ILE A 24 -3.29 -13.91 -19.35
C ILE A 24 -2.64 -15.22 -19.78
N LEU A 25 -2.98 -15.74 -20.96
CA LEU A 25 -2.34 -16.93 -21.51
C LEU A 25 -0.85 -16.72 -21.79
N ARG A 26 -0.46 -15.52 -22.25
CA ARG A 26 0.96 -15.17 -22.44
C ARG A 26 1.73 -15.11 -21.13
N ILE A 27 1.13 -14.55 -20.08
CA ILE A 27 1.74 -14.52 -18.74
C ILE A 27 1.84 -15.93 -18.17
N ALA A 28 0.80 -16.76 -18.31
CA ALA A 28 0.83 -18.16 -17.89
C ALA A 28 1.93 -18.94 -18.62
N ALA A 29 2.12 -18.71 -19.93
CA ALA A 29 3.19 -19.33 -20.70
C ALA A 29 4.58 -18.86 -20.27
N LEU A 30 4.75 -17.59 -19.87
CA LEU A 30 6.01 -17.06 -19.33
C LEU A 30 6.41 -17.78 -18.04
N PHE A 31 5.43 -18.15 -17.20
CA PHE A 31 5.66 -18.83 -15.92
C PHE A 31 5.28 -20.33 -15.95
N SER A 32 5.28 -20.96 -17.12
CA SER A 32 5.13 -22.41 -17.26
C SER A 32 6.34 -22.97 -17.97
N GLY A 33 7.06 -23.90 -17.33
CA GLY A 33 8.26 -24.47 -17.92
C GLY A 33 9.29 -24.90 -16.88
N PHE A 34 10.55 -24.91 -17.31
CA PHE A 34 11.69 -25.34 -16.53
C PHE A 34 12.91 -24.47 -16.81
N SER A 35 13.82 -24.38 -15.85
CA SER A 35 15.14 -23.78 -16.04
C SER A 35 16.01 -24.67 -16.93
N SER A 36 17.05 -24.11 -17.53
CA SER A 36 18.03 -24.81 -18.37
C SER A 36 18.67 -26.01 -17.66
N SER A 37 18.78 -25.96 -16.33
CA SER A 37 19.31 -27.07 -15.51
C SER A 37 18.28 -28.17 -15.26
N GLY A 38 16.98 -27.89 -15.44
CA GLY A 38 15.87 -28.76 -15.06
C GLY A 38 15.62 -28.84 -13.55
N ASN A 39 16.31 -28.03 -12.73
CA ASN A 39 16.15 -28.03 -11.28
C ASN A 39 14.96 -27.20 -10.81
N THR A 40 14.60 -26.17 -11.56
CA THR A 40 13.46 -25.31 -11.26
C THR A 40 12.37 -25.56 -12.28
N ASN A 41 11.14 -25.77 -11.85
CA ASN A 41 9.99 -25.89 -12.74
C ASN A 41 8.74 -25.27 -12.12
N SER A 42 7.76 -24.98 -12.98
CA SER A 42 6.45 -24.48 -12.58
C SER A 42 5.41 -24.81 -13.65
N GLU A 43 4.17 -25.01 -13.20
CA GLU A 43 2.97 -24.98 -14.03
C GLU A 43 2.08 -23.84 -13.54
N ALA A 44 1.75 -22.90 -14.44
CA ALA A 44 0.95 -21.75 -14.06
C ALA A 44 -0.54 -22.10 -13.99
N VAL A 45 -1.16 -21.80 -12.85
CA VAL A 45 -2.60 -21.92 -12.61
C VAL A 45 -3.24 -20.55 -12.77
N ILE A 46 -4.21 -20.44 -13.69
CA ILE A 46 -4.99 -19.21 -13.85
C ILE A 46 -6.13 -19.23 -12.84
N LEU A 47 -6.17 -18.22 -11.97
CA LEU A 47 -7.26 -17.99 -11.04
C LEU A 47 -8.15 -16.89 -11.61
N GLU A 48 -9.37 -17.29 -11.98
CA GLU A 48 -10.40 -16.33 -12.38
C GLU A 48 -10.63 -15.33 -11.24
N SER A 49 -10.80 -14.05 -11.59
CA SER A 49 -11.07 -13.00 -10.61
C SER A 49 -12.26 -13.40 -9.77
N LEU A 50 -12.02 -13.74 -8.51
CA LEU A 50 -13.09 -14.04 -7.56
C LEU A 50 -14.03 -12.84 -7.54
N LYS A 51 -15.34 -13.10 -7.67
CA LYS A 51 -16.36 -12.10 -7.36
C LYS A 51 -16.24 -11.79 -5.88
N THR A 52 -15.44 -10.78 -5.54
CA THR A 52 -15.25 -10.36 -4.17
C THR A 52 -16.56 -9.75 -3.67
N ASN A 53 -16.96 -10.02 -2.43
CA ASN A 53 -17.86 -9.10 -1.73
C ASN A 53 -17.29 -7.68 -1.87
N ASP A 54 -18.13 -6.69 -2.19
CA ASP A 54 -17.73 -5.35 -2.64
C ASP A 54 -16.75 -4.60 -1.71
N ASN A 55 -16.61 -5.07 -0.47
CA ASN A 55 -15.84 -4.44 0.58
C ASN A 55 -14.38 -4.91 0.72
N PHE A 56 -13.88 -5.84 -0.11
CA PHE A 56 -12.52 -6.38 0.05
C PHE A 56 -11.55 -5.92 -1.04
N ASP A 57 -10.30 -5.68 -0.65
CA ASP A 57 -9.19 -5.44 -1.58
C ASP A 57 -8.98 -6.68 -2.48
N PRO A 58 -9.02 -6.54 -3.81
CA PRO A 58 -8.95 -7.67 -4.74
C PRO A 58 -7.55 -8.31 -4.78
N ASP A 59 -6.49 -7.53 -4.56
CA ASP A 59 -5.12 -8.05 -4.53
C ASP A 59 -4.90 -8.91 -3.28
N TYR A 60 -5.45 -8.49 -2.14
CA TYR A 60 -5.45 -9.29 -0.91
C TYR A 60 -6.19 -10.62 -1.09
N ASN A 61 -7.38 -10.60 -1.66
CA ASN A 61 -8.14 -11.85 -1.88
C ASN A 61 -7.40 -12.79 -2.83
N PHE A 62 -6.75 -12.24 -3.86
CA PHE A 62 -5.92 -13.03 -4.76
C PHE A 62 -4.72 -13.66 -4.02
N LEU A 63 -4.02 -12.90 -3.18
CA LEU A 63 -2.92 -13.38 -2.33
C LEU A 63 -3.37 -14.55 -1.44
N ILE A 64 -4.44 -14.34 -0.66
CA ILE A 64 -4.93 -15.35 0.28
C ILE A 64 -5.44 -16.60 -0.44
N ASN A 65 -6.24 -16.43 -1.49
CA ASN A 65 -6.74 -17.58 -2.25
C ASN A 65 -5.59 -18.39 -2.86
N SER A 66 -4.57 -17.72 -3.40
CA SER A 66 -3.41 -18.40 -3.95
C SER A 66 -2.66 -19.19 -2.87
N PHE A 67 -2.43 -18.60 -1.69
CA PHE A 67 -1.75 -19.29 -0.59
C PHE A 67 -2.53 -20.48 -0.06
N MET A 68 -3.86 -20.39 0.03
CA MET A 68 -4.72 -21.50 0.44
C MET A 68 -4.74 -22.67 -0.54
N ASN A 69 -4.42 -22.41 -1.81
CA ASN A 69 -4.32 -23.43 -2.86
C ASN A 69 -2.86 -23.85 -3.16
N SER A 70 -1.89 -23.34 -2.39
CA SER A 70 -0.45 -23.60 -2.55
C SER A 70 0.07 -24.53 -1.45
N ASP A 71 1.08 -25.33 -1.74
CA ASP A 71 1.83 -26.09 -0.74
C ASP A 71 2.66 -25.13 0.13
N PRO A 72 2.49 -25.11 1.48
CA PRO A 72 3.20 -24.16 2.35
C PRO A 72 4.73 -24.25 2.26
N GLU A 73 5.29 -25.39 1.86
CA GLU A 73 6.73 -25.62 1.77
C GLU A 73 7.33 -25.24 0.40
N GLN A 74 6.50 -24.83 -0.56
CA GLN A 74 6.92 -24.46 -1.90
C GLN A 74 7.03 -22.96 -2.11
N TYR A 75 7.87 -22.55 -3.05
CA TYR A 75 7.90 -21.16 -3.50
C TYR A 75 6.64 -20.87 -4.32
N THR A 76 6.14 -19.64 -4.23
CA THR A 76 4.91 -19.27 -4.95
C THR A 76 5.07 -17.96 -5.69
N ILE A 77 4.80 -17.97 -7.00
CA ILE A 77 4.71 -16.77 -7.82
C ILE A 77 3.26 -16.33 -7.90
N LEU A 78 2.99 -15.07 -7.58
CA LEU A 78 1.71 -14.43 -7.79
C LEU A 78 1.88 -13.33 -8.84
N CYS A 79 1.15 -13.42 -9.94
CA CYS A 79 1.22 -12.45 -11.02
C CYS A 79 -0.18 -12.02 -11.45
N LYS A 80 -0.33 -10.73 -11.78
CA LYS A 80 -1.60 -10.16 -12.25
C LYS A 80 -1.55 -9.82 -13.73
N ASN A 81 -2.72 -9.49 -14.29
CA ASN A 81 -2.81 -8.98 -15.66
C ASN A 81 -1.94 -7.73 -15.87
N GLY A 82 -1.41 -7.56 -17.07
CA GLY A 82 -0.51 -6.46 -17.43
C GLY A 82 0.96 -6.70 -17.12
N ALA A 83 1.36 -7.94 -16.78
CA ALA A 83 2.75 -8.31 -16.66
C ALA A 83 3.35 -8.66 -18.03
N VAL A 84 4.50 -8.08 -18.35
CA VAL A 84 5.30 -8.43 -19.54
C VAL A 84 6.77 -8.57 -19.15
N SER A 85 7.48 -9.46 -19.83
CA SER A 85 8.90 -9.72 -19.60
C SER A 85 9.67 -9.67 -20.92
N ALA A 86 10.90 -9.18 -20.86
CA ALA A 86 11.86 -9.33 -21.97
C ALA A 86 12.55 -10.71 -21.95
N LEU A 87 12.56 -11.37 -20.80
CA LEU A 87 13.02 -12.75 -20.66
C LEU A 87 11.96 -13.73 -21.17
N GLY A 88 12.41 -14.80 -21.83
CA GLY A 88 11.58 -15.97 -22.10
C GLY A 88 11.36 -16.81 -20.84
N ALA A 89 10.55 -17.86 -20.94
CA ALA A 89 10.21 -18.71 -19.81
C ALA A 89 11.44 -19.41 -19.20
N ILE A 90 12.33 -19.94 -20.04
CA ILE A 90 13.54 -20.63 -19.59
C ILE A 90 14.46 -19.64 -18.86
N GLU A 91 14.70 -18.46 -19.45
CA GLU A 91 15.55 -17.43 -18.85
C GLU A 91 14.96 -16.87 -17.55
N MET A 92 13.64 -16.80 -17.44
CA MET A 92 12.95 -16.43 -16.20
C MET A 92 13.23 -17.46 -15.09
N PHE A 93 13.14 -18.76 -15.38
CA PHE A 93 13.43 -19.79 -14.40
C PHE A 93 14.92 -19.95 -14.09
N ASP A 94 15.80 -19.71 -15.07
CA ASP A 94 17.24 -19.60 -14.82
C ASP A 94 17.55 -18.44 -13.88
N TYR A 95 16.93 -17.28 -14.09
CA TYR A 95 17.06 -16.14 -13.19
C TYR A 95 16.58 -16.48 -11.78
N ILE A 96 15.38 -17.06 -11.64
CA ILE A 96 14.83 -17.45 -10.33
C ILE A 96 15.74 -18.48 -9.66
N GLU A 97 16.19 -19.51 -10.39
CA GLU A 97 17.12 -20.51 -9.85
C GLU A 97 18.39 -19.87 -9.33
N LEU A 98 18.99 -18.93 -10.08
CA LEU A 98 20.18 -18.22 -9.65
C LEU A 98 19.92 -17.39 -8.38
N VAL A 99 18.74 -16.75 -8.24
CA VAL A 99 18.34 -16.07 -7.01
C VAL A 99 18.25 -17.08 -5.85
N LEU A 100 17.59 -18.22 -6.05
CA LEU A 100 17.43 -19.26 -5.03
C LEU A 100 18.75 -19.94 -4.65
N GLN A 101 19.70 -20.07 -5.57
CA GLN A 101 21.04 -20.60 -5.29
C GLN A 101 21.94 -19.56 -4.60
N SER A 102 21.70 -18.26 -4.84
CA SER A 102 22.46 -17.17 -4.22
C SER A 102 22.18 -16.96 -2.72
N GLN A 103 21.34 -17.82 -2.11
CA GLN A 103 20.71 -17.79 -0.78
C GLN A 103 21.58 -17.61 0.47
N LYS A 104 22.77 -17.03 0.36
CA LYS A 104 23.37 -16.29 1.49
C LYS A 104 22.45 -15.19 2.05
N THR A 105 21.40 -14.82 1.32
CA THR A 105 20.35 -13.91 1.78
C THR A 105 19.03 -14.67 1.77
N SER A 106 18.49 -14.99 2.94
CA SER A 106 17.06 -15.35 3.03
C SER A 106 16.23 -14.16 2.54
N PHE A 107 15.08 -14.41 1.95
CA PHE A 107 14.10 -13.39 1.60
C PHE A 107 12.70 -13.93 1.90
N ASP A 108 11.76 -13.02 2.17
CA ASP A 108 10.34 -13.35 2.32
C ASP A 108 9.60 -13.11 1.01
N ILE A 109 9.89 -11.99 0.33
CA ILE A 109 9.31 -11.61 -0.96
C ILE A 109 10.41 -11.12 -1.90
N LEU A 110 10.43 -11.68 -3.11
CA LEU A 110 11.15 -11.14 -4.27
C LEU A 110 10.17 -10.43 -5.19
N TYR A 111 10.39 -9.13 -5.37
CA TYR A 111 9.65 -8.31 -6.32
C TYR A 111 10.25 -8.49 -7.72
N LEU A 112 9.51 -9.18 -8.59
CA LEU A 112 9.89 -9.42 -9.98
C LEU A 112 9.59 -8.19 -10.85
N ALA A 113 8.57 -7.41 -10.46
CA ALA A 113 8.29 -6.08 -10.98
C ALA A 113 8.56 -5.02 -9.92
N ASN A 114 9.05 -3.85 -10.34
CA ASN A 114 9.16 -2.67 -9.49
C ASN A 114 8.91 -1.37 -10.28
N TRP A 115 8.32 -0.37 -9.63
CA TRP A 115 8.11 0.97 -10.19
C TRP A 115 8.06 2.03 -9.09
N MET A 116 8.59 3.22 -9.31
CA MET A 116 8.63 4.31 -8.34
C MET A 116 9.30 3.91 -7.00
N ASP A 117 10.24 2.98 -7.04
CA ASP A 117 11.02 2.54 -5.87
C ASP A 117 12.02 3.62 -5.42
N ARG A 118 12.36 3.63 -4.13
CA ARG A 118 13.54 4.35 -3.62
C ARG A 118 14.80 3.54 -3.89
N CYS A 119 15.26 3.58 -5.12
CA CYS A 119 16.48 2.87 -5.53
C CYS A 119 17.72 3.38 -4.78
N ASP A 120 17.68 4.60 -4.25
CA ASP A 120 18.71 5.16 -3.36
C ASP A 120 18.75 4.48 -1.98
N LEU A 121 17.66 3.81 -1.58
CA LEU A 121 17.57 3.05 -0.32
C LEU A 121 17.87 1.56 -0.53
N PHE A 122 18.29 1.14 -1.73
CA PHE A 122 18.67 -0.24 -1.98
C PHE A 122 19.95 -0.60 -1.23
N THR A 123 19.93 -1.74 -0.55
CA THR A 123 21.07 -2.26 0.23
C THR A 123 21.42 -3.68 -0.21
N ASP A 124 22.58 -4.20 0.21
CA ASP A 124 23.03 -5.55 -0.11
C ASP A 124 22.97 -5.91 -1.62
N ILE A 125 23.36 -4.96 -2.47
CA ILE A 125 23.30 -5.14 -3.93
C ILE A 125 24.27 -6.24 -4.36
N LYS A 126 23.74 -7.30 -4.99
CA LYS A 126 24.51 -8.45 -5.46
C LYS A 126 24.22 -8.71 -6.92
N SER A 127 25.25 -8.87 -7.73
CA SER A 127 25.11 -9.34 -9.10
C SER A 127 24.71 -10.81 -9.11
N ILE A 128 23.78 -11.17 -9.98
CA ILE A 128 23.34 -12.54 -10.20
C ILE A 128 23.64 -12.93 -11.64
N GLY A 129 24.39 -14.02 -11.80
CA GLY A 129 24.78 -14.52 -13.11
C GLY A 129 25.67 -13.56 -13.91
N GLU A 130 25.77 -13.83 -15.20
CA GLU A 130 26.46 -13.00 -16.18
C GLU A 130 25.40 -12.22 -16.96
N GLY A 131 25.41 -10.89 -16.94
CA GLY A 131 24.39 -10.08 -17.63
C GLY A 131 23.96 -8.79 -16.96
N GLY A 132 24.59 -8.41 -15.85
CA GLY A 132 24.31 -7.13 -15.18
C GLY A 132 23.03 -7.09 -14.35
N LEU A 133 22.29 -8.22 -14.27
CA LEU A 133 21.19 -8.40 -13.33
C LEU A 133 21.73 -8.36 -11.90
N LYS A 134 21.03 -7.60 -11.05
CA LYS A 134 21.35 -7.49 -9.63
C LYS A 134 20.10 -7.71 -8.81
N ILE A 135 20.26 -8.30 -7.64
CA ILE A 135 19.28 -8.23 -6.56
C ILE A 135 19.73 -7.21 -5.53
N ALA A 136 18.77 -6.57 -4.89
CA ALA A 136 19.01 -5.69 -3.76
C ALA A 136 17.91 -5.87 -2.72
N LYS A 137 18.24 -5.66 -1.45
CA LYS A 137 17.24 -5.46 -0.41
C LYS A 137 16.57 -4.11 -0.62
N THR A 138 15.26 -4.09 -0.47
CA THR A 138 14.42 -2.90 -0.64
C THR A 138 13.56 -2.69 0.58
N VAL A 139 13.41 -1.44 1.00
CA VAL A 139 12.59 -1.02 2.15
C VAL A 139 11.28 -0.36 1.72
N SER A 140 11.10 -0.10 0.43
CA SER A 140 9.92 0.58 -0.12
C SER A 140 9.52 -0.01 -1.48
N PRO A 141 9.31 -1.34 -1.59
CA PRO A 141 8.99 -1.95 -2.86
C PRO A 141 7.57 -1.61 -3.35
N ASN A 142 7.50 -0.99 -4.50
CA ASN A 142 6.28 -0.75 -5.24
C ASN A 142 6.31 -1.68 -6.45
N GLY A 143 5.44 -2.68 -6.50
CA GLY A 143 5.65 -3.74 -7.49
C GLY A 143 4.74 -4.95 -7.36
N ASN A 144 3.54 -4.79 -6.80
CA ASN A 144 2.64 -5.92 -6.52
C ASN A 144 1.98 -6.54 -7.78
N LEU A 145 2.55 -6.30 -8.96
CA LEU A 145 2.16 -6.90 -10.24
C LEU A 145 2.62 -8.35 -10.33
N CYS A 146 3.85 -8.63 -9.88
CA CYS A 146 4.45 -9.96 -9.92
C CYS A 146 5.42 -10.14 -8.74
N LEU A 147 5.12 -11.10 -7.86
CA LEU A 147 5.82 -11.37 -6.61
C LEU A 147 6.18 -12.85 -6.52
N LEU A 148 7.39 -13.17 -6.08
CA LEU A 148 7.81 -14.51 -5.69
C LEU A 148 7.93 -14.57 -4.16
N PHE A 149 7.18 -15.46 -3.52
CA PHE A 149 7.21 -15.69 -2.09
C PHE A 149 8.05 -16.92 -1.77
N SER A 150 8.91 -16.81 -0.74
CA SER A 150 9.53 -17.97 -0.13
C SER A 150 8.53 -18.71 0.78
N PRO A 151 8.77 -19.99 1.09
CA PRO A 151 7.98 -20.74 2.08
C PRO A 151 7.86 -19.99 3.41
N GLU A 152 8.96 -19.45 3.92
CA GLU A 152 8.99 -18.67 5.16
C GLU A 152 8.20 -17.36 5.03
N GLY A 153 8.30 -16.67 3.88
CA GLY A 153 7.54 -15.48 3.58
C GLY A 153 6.03 -15.73 3.58
N LYS A 154 5.59 -16.84 2.94
CA LYS A 154 4.18 -17.27 2.98
C LYS A 154 3.71 -17.50 4.40
N LYS A 155 4.48 -18.25 5.19
CA LYS A 155 4.15 -18.53 6.59
C LYS A 155 3.96 -17.25 7.40
N LYS A 156 4.90 -16.30 7.33
CA LYS A 156 4.81 -15.01 8.03
C LYS A 156 3.57 -14.23 7.62
N ILE A 157 3.28 -14.18 6.32
CA ILE A 157 2.11 -13.46 5.80
C ILE A 157 0.81 -14.09 6.31
N MET A 158 0.72 -15.41 6.30
CA MET A 158 -0.46 -16.14 6.79
C MET A 158 -0.65 -16.02 8.31
N GLU A 159 0.42 -15.78 9.07
CA GLU A 159 0.34 -15.47 10.52
C GLU A 159 -0.16 -14.04 10.77
N ILE A 160 0.19 -13.09 9.90
CA ILE A 160 -0.18 -11.67 10.03
C ILE A 160 -1.60 -11.41 9.50
N PHE A 161 -1.95 -12.04 8.40
CA PHE A 161 -3.23 -11.87 7.72
C PHE A 161 -4.19 -12.98 8.13
N ASP A 162 -5.13 -12.66 9.03
CA ASP A 162 -6.18 -13.59 9.46
C ASP A 162 -7.06 -14.00 8.26
N LEU A 163 -7.06 -15.28 7.94
CA LEU A 163 -7.85 -15.85 6.83
C LEU A 163 -9.36 -15.64 7.00
N ASN A 164 -9.82 -15.48 8.24
CA ASN A 164 -11.23 -15.28 8.56
C ASN A 164 -11.61 -13.80 8.60
N LYS A 165 -10.64 -12.89 8.56
CA LYS A 165 -10.87 -11.44 8.63
C LYS A 165 -10.02 -10.76 7.59
N ASN A 166 -10.63 -10.19 6.55
CA ASN A 166 -9.88 -9.33 5.64
C ASN A 166 -9.46 -8.06 6.40
N PRO A 167 -8.16 -7.86 6.69
CA PRO A 167 -7.69 -6.68 7.42
C PRO A 167 -7.68 -5.43 6.51
N ILE A 168 -7.92 -5.60 5.21
CA ILE A 168 -7.92 -4.57 4.18
C ILE A 168 -9.34 -4.40 3.65
N LEU A 169 -10.20 -3.82 4.49
CA LEU A 169 -11.54 -3.39 4.08
C LEU A 169 -11.43 -2.17 3.15
N LYS A 170 -12.07 -2.26 1.98
CA LYS A 170 -12.26 -1.13 1.04
C LYS A 170 -13.04 0.03 1.68
N SER A 171 -13.83 -0.23 2.72
CA SER A 171 -14.94 0.63 3.13
C SER A 171 -14.56 1.87 3.95
N GLU A 172 -13.31 2.06 4.37
CA GLU A 172 -12.98 3.17 5.28
C GLU A 172 -11.97 4.19 4.73
N GLY A 173 -11.92 4.45 3.41
CA GLY A 173 -11.16 5.58 2.86
C GLY A 173 -9.69 5.67 3.29
N SER A 174 -9.14 4.58 3.85
CA SER A 174 -7.93 4.60 4.66
C SER A 174 -6.67 4.61 3.80
N GLY A 175 -6.84 4.54 2.48
CA GLY A 175 -5.74 4.44 1.51
C GLY A 175 -4.95 3.14 1.63
N LYS A 176 -5.36 2.20 2.50
CA LYS A 176 -4.66 0.94 2.74
C LYS A 176 -5.11 -0.10 1.71
N ASN A 177 -4.17 -0.49 0.87
CA ASN A 177 -4.25 -1.59 -0.09
C ASN A 177 -3.18 -2.65 0.26
N LEU A 178 -3.18 -3.80 -0.42
CA LEU A 178 -2.16 -4.83 -0.14
C LEU A 178 -0.73 -4.28 -0.24
N GLY A 179 -0.41 -3.49 -1.27
CA GLY A 179 0.93 -2.94 -1.47
C GLY A 179 1.41 -2.07 -0.31
N SER A 180 0.55 -1.19 0.22
CA SER A 180 0.86 -0.33 1.37
C SER A 180 1.04 -1.12 2.66
N GLN A 181 0.29 -2.22 2.86
CA GLN A 181 0.49 -3.12 3.99
C GLN A 181 1.83 -3.87 3.90
N LEU A 182 2.16 -4.43 2.71
CA LEU A 182 3.45 -5.08 2.50
C LEU A 182 4.62 -4.11 2.73
N ASN A 183 4.49 -2.85 2.28
CA ASN A 183 5.48 -1.81 2.54
C ASN A 183 5.62 -1.49 4.03
N ALA A 184 4.52 -1.37 4.77
CA ALA A 184 4.58 -1.16 6.22
C ALA A 184 5.29 -2.31 6.95
N LEU A 185 5.02 -3.56 6.55
CA LEU A 185 5.69 -4.74 7.11
C LEU A 185 7.17 -4.80 6.74
N THR A 186 7.55 -4.30 5.56
CA THR A 186 8.96 -4.19 5.13
C THR A 186 9.69 -3.15 5.97
N LEU A 187 9.10 -1.95 6.11
CA LEU A 187 9.68 -0.83 6.87
C LEU A 187 9.87 -1.18 8.35
N ASN A 188 8.95 -1.95 8.92
CA ASN A 188 9.03 -2.42 10.30
C ASN A 188 10.03 -3.58 10.50
N GLY A 189 10.65 -4.08 9.44
CA GLY A 189 11.58 -5.21 9.48
C GLY A 189 10.90 -6.58 9.67
N THR A 190 9.57 -6.65 9.61
CA THR A 190 8.82 -7.91 9.69
C THR A 190 9.06 -8.78 8.46
N LEU A 191 9.11 -8.14 7.29
CA LEU A 191 9.39 -8.80 6.01
C LEU A 191 10.74 -8.36 5.44
N ASN A 192 11.56 -9.33 5.04
CA ASN A 192 12.82 -9.14 4.36
C ASN A 192 12.62 -9.25 2.85
N ASN A 193 12.45 -8.10 2.21
CA ASN A 193 12.10 -8.01 0.80
C ASN A 193 13.30 -7.69 -0.07
N ILE A 194 13.39 -8.37 -1.20
CA ILE A 194 14.39 -8.14 -2.24
C ILE A 194 13.71 -7.77 -3.56
N THR A 195 14.43 -7.10 -4.43
CA THR A 195 13.97 -6.73 -5.77
C THR A 195 15.08 -6.92 -6.78
N SER A 196 14.71 -6.98 -8.07
CA SER A 196 15.62 -7.03 -9.20
C SER A 196 15.90 -5.65 -9.76
N THR A 197 17.14 -5.40 -10.18
CA THR A 197 17.50 -4.21 -10.95
C THR A 197 18.38 -4.58 -12.15
N PRO A 198 17.92 -4.35 -13.40
CA PRO A 198 16.56 -3.90 -13.76
C PRO A 198 15.46 -4.93 -13.38
N PRO A 199 14.18 -4.53 -13.34
CA PRO A 199 13.06 -5.46 -13.17
C PRO A 199 13.05 -6.51 -14.27
N VAL A 200 12.78 -7.76 -13.89
CA VAL A 200 12.59 -8.86 -14.84
C VAL A 200 11.18 -8.90 -15.41
N VAL A 201 10.20 -8.31 -14.71
CA VAL A 201 8.82 -8.13 -15.15
C VAL A 201 8.45 -6.65 -15.13
N ASN A 202 7.83 -6.16 -16.20
CA ASN A 202 7.39 -4.79 -16.36
C ASN A 202 5.87 -4.72 -16.52
N PHE A 203 5.29 -3.56 -16.24
CA PHE A 203 3.90 -3.29 -16.57
C PHE A 203 3.73 -3.02 -18.06
N ASP A 204 2.75 -3.65 -18.69
CA ASP A 204 2.40 -3.42 -20.08
C ASP A 204 1.74 -2.06 -20.24
N MET A 205 2.50 -1.10 -20.79
CA MET A 205 2.05 0.26 -21.00
C MET A 205 0.87 0.36 -21.99
N THR A 206 0.61 -0.68 -22.80
CA THR A 206 -0.56 -0.74 -23.67
C THR A 206 -1.86 -1.04 -22.90
N MET A 207 -1.75 -1.51 -21.66
CA MET A 207 -2.89 -1.82 -20.77
C MET A 207 -3.25 -0.67 -19.83
N VAL A 208 -2.65 0.52 -20.00
CA VAL A 208 -2.97 1.71 -19.21
C VAL A 208 -4.42 2.12 -19.39
N GLN A 209 -5.17 2.16 -18.29
CA GLN A 209 -6.57 2.60 -18.26
C GLN A 209 -6.70 4.06 -17.81
N ASN A 210 -5.72 4.58 -17.08
CA ASN A 210 -5.73 5.96 -16.60
C ASN A 210 -4.33 6.56 -16.49
N ASN A 211 -4.24 7.89 -16.51
CA ASN A 211 -2.95 8.59 -16.54
C ASN A 211 -2.04 8.30 -15.33
N LYS A 212 -2.59 7.87 -14.19
CA LYS A 212 -1.77 7.55 -13.02
C LYS A 212 -1.00 6.26 -13.22
N GLU A 213 -1.39 5.39 -14.15
CA GLU A 213 -0.68 4.13 -14.40
C GLU A 213 0.59 4.31 -15.23
N TYR A 214 0.77 5.46 -15.91
CA TYR A 214 2.03 5.74 -16.61
C TYR A 214 3.24 5.76 -15.66
N ILE A 215 3.02 6.04 -14.36
CA ILE A 215 4.08 5.98 -13.34
C ILE A 215 4.68 4.57 -13.20
N LYS A 216 3.93 3.52 -13.59
CA LYS A 216 4.40 2.13 -13.55
C LYS A 216 5.53 1.85 -14.57
N GLY A 217 5.75 2.76 -15.52
CA GLY A 217 6.89 2.70 -16.44
C GLY A 217 8.19 3.30 -15.89
N ILE A 218 8.16 3.91 -14.69
CA ILE A 218 9.32 4.52 -14.06
C ILE A 218 9.82 3.58 -12.96
N GLN A 219 11.04 3.06 -13.06
CA GLN A 219 11.59 2.13 -12.06
C GLN A 219 11.88 2.83 -10.72
N CYS A 220 12.61 3.95 -10.76
CA CYS A 220 13.10 4.65 -9.58
C CYS A 220 12.45 6.03 -9.47
N ARG A 221 11.96 6.39 -8.28
CA ARG A 221 11.51 7.78 -8.02
C ARG A 221 12.70 8.69 -7.75
N GLU A 222 12.58 9.95 -8.15
CA GLU A 222 13.58 10.98 -7.83
C GLU A 222 13.70 11.15 -6.32
N VAL A 223 14.94 11.33 -5.84
CA VAL A 223 15.19 11.64 -4.44
C VAL A 223 14.65 13.04 -4.17
N PRO A 224 13.83 13.25 -3.12
CA PRO A 224 13.34 14.58 -2.80
C PRO A 224 14.51 15.53 -2.57
N SER A 225 14.65 16.58 -3.39
CA SER A 225 15.65 17.61 -3.15
C SER A 225 15.16 18.56 -2.05
N VAL A 226 15.86 18.59 -0.91
CA VAL A 226 15.53 19.51 0.18
C VAL A 226 16.22 20.84 -0.10
N LYS A 227 15.45 21.84 -0.53
CA LYS A 227 15.93 23.21 -0.68
C LYS A 227 15.91 23.91 0.68
N LYS A 228 17.05 23.98 1.37
CA LYS A 228 17.21 24.79 2.59
C LYS A 228 17.88 26.11 2.21
N GLY A 229 17.14 27.22 2.28
CA GLY A 229 17.68 28.57 2.04
C GLY A 229 18.04 28.89 0.58
N GLY A 230 17.30 28.36 -0.40
CA GLY A 230 17.54 28.62 -1.82
C GLY A 230 18.75 27.89 -2.42
N THR A 231 19.47 27.12 -1.62
CA THR A 231 20.54 26.23 -2.09
C THR A 231 20.00 24.81 -2.11
N GLU A 232 20.11 24.14 -3.25
CA GLU A 232 19.75 22.74 -3.41
C GLU A 232 20.83 21.89 -2.75
N ILE A 233 20.50 21.29 -1.59
CA ILE A 233 21.41 20.37 -0.91
C ILE A 233 21.09 18.97 -1.44
N ASP A 234 21.99 18.44 -2.25
CA ASP A 234 21.93 17.06 -2.72
C ASP A 234 22.24 16.13 -1.53
N ILE A 235 21.20 15.60 -0.88
CA ILE A 235 21.35 14.69 0.27
C ILE A 235 21.80 13.33 -0.28
N LYS A 236 23.08 13.23 -0.63
CA LYS A 236 23.69 11.94 -0.93
C LYS A 236 23.79 11.14 0.37
N ASN A 237 22.88 10.19 0.50
CA ASN A 237 22.90 9.09 1.46
C ASN A 237 22.62 9.49 2.93
N PRO A 238 21.36 9.82 3.29
CA PRO A 238 20.98 9.91 4.69
C PRO A 238 21.02 8.51 5.30
N ASP A 239 21.89 8.29 6.27
CA ASP A 239 21.94 7.08 7.09
C ASP A 239 20.54 6.81 7.69
N PRO A 240 19.83 5.73 7.28
CA PRO A 240 18.41 5.53 7.60
C PRO A 240 18.14 5.36 9.09
N LEU A 241 19.17 5.09 9.89
CA LEU A 241 19.07 4.88 11.34
C LEU A 241 19.16 6.17 12.17
N LYS A 242 19.42 7.34 11.56
CA LYS A 242 19.53 8.62 12.29
C LYS A 242 18.39 9.60 12.05
N GLN A 243 17.37 9.22 11.28
CA GLN A 243 16.24 10.11 10.95
C GLN A 243 15.09 10.10 11.98
N GLU A 244 15.10 9.21 12.98
CA GLU A 244 14.01 9.18 13.98
C GLU A 244 14.08 10.28 15.05
N GLU A 245 15.21 10.96 15.26
CA GLU A 245 15.32 11.96 16.35
C GLU A 245 14.90 13.40 15.96
N ASN A 246 14.65 13.70 14.69
CA ASN A 246 14.33 15.08 14.27
C ASN A 246 13.05 15.21 13.41
N SER A 247 12.22 14.16 13.35
CA SER A 247 10.84 14.33 12.87
C SER A 247 10.00 14.88 14.02
N GLU A 248 10.25 16.15 14.37
CA GLU A 248 9.21 16.96 14.98
C GLU A 248 8.00 16.87 14.06
N LYS A 249 6.98 16.15 14.54
CA LYS A 249 5.63 16.18 14.02
C LYS A 249 5.31 17.63 13.64
N GLU A 250 5.23 17.93 12.36
CA GLU A 250 4.15 18.78 11.87
C GLU A 250 2.87 18.02 12.18
N SER A 251 2.47 18.05 13.46
CA SER A 251 1.09 17.80 13.79
C SER A 251 0.30 18.81 12.96
N ASN A 252 -0.74 18.33 12.31
CA ASN A 252 -1.92 19.14 12.08
C ASN A 252 -2.42 19.59 13.46
N ASP A 253 -1.69 20.53 14.07
CA ASP A 253 -2.16 21.42 15.09
C ASP A 253 -3.24 22.21 14.38
N PHE A 254 -4.42 21.60 14.33
CA PHE A 254 -5.66 22.32 14.30
C PHE A 254 -5.59 23.21 15.53
N ASN A 255 -5.03 24.39 15.29
CA ASN A 255 -4.35 25.23 16.24
C ASN A 255 -5.29 25.32 17.45
N TRP A 256 -4.93 24.75 18.59
CA TRP A 256 -5.79 24.73 19.78
C TRP A 256 -6.33 26.13 20.11
N PHE A 257 -5.55 27.14 19.72
CA PHE A 257 -5.94 28.54 19.59
C PHE A 257 -7.26 28.81 18.83
N TRP A 258 -7.45 28.26 17.63
CA TRP A 258 -8.68 28.38 16.84
C TRP A 258 -9.88 27.69 17.52
N PHE A 259 -9.67 26.55 18.17
CA PHE A 259 -10.72 25.88 18.94
C PHE A 259 -11.19 26.77 20.11
N ILE A 260 -10.25 27.38 20.85
CA ILE A 260 -10.57 28.32 21.92
C ILE A 260 -11.31 29.55 21.39
N LEU A 261 -10.89 30.12 20.25
CA LEU A 261 -11.57 31.28 19.65
C LEU A 261 -13.02 30.97 19.26
N ILE A 262 -13.27 29.80 18.66
CA ILE A 262 -14.63 29.36 18.30
C ILE A 262 -15.48 29.20 19.57
N LEU A 263 -14.92 28.62 20.63
CA LEU A 263 -15.63 28.42 21.89
C LEU A 263 -15.98 29.75 22.58
N ILE A 264 -15.07 30.72 22.57
CA ILE A 264 -15.33 32.09 23.07
C ILE A 264 -16.43 32.76 22.24
N ALA A 265 -16.39 32.63 20.91
CA ALA A 265 -17.41 33.20 20.03
C ALA A 265 -18.82 32.64 20.33
N ILE A 266 -18.93 31.32 20.54
CA ILE A 266 -20.20 30.67 20.90
C ILE A 266 -20.72 31.18 22.25
N LEU A 267 -19.85 31.34 23.26
CA LEU A 267 -20.23 31.85 24.58
C LEU A 267 -20.73 33.30 24.51
N ILE A 268 -20.09 34.16 23.70
CA ILE A 268 -20.53 35.54 23.49
C ILE A 268 -21.92 35.57 22.84
N ILE A 269 -22.15 34.76 21.80
CA ILE A 269 -23.45 34.67 21.13
C ILE A 269 -24.53 34.21 22.12
N ALA A 270 -24.26 33.18 22.92
CA ALA A 270 -25.18 32.68 23.93
C ALA A 270 -25.49 33.75 25.00
N TYR A 271 -24.49 34.50 25.45
CA TYR A 271 -24.67 35.60 26.39
C TYR A 271 -25.56 36.73 25.84
N VAL A 272 -25.35 37.12 24.58
CA VAL A 272 -26.17 38.15 23.91
C VAL A 272 -27.63 37.68 23.77
N ILE A 273 -27.85 36.43 23.38
CA ILE A 273 -29.21 35.85 23.29
C ILE A 273 -29.86 35.82 24.67
N PHE A 274 -29.14 35.41 25.71
CA PHE A 274 -29.67 35.39 27.07
C PHE A 274 -30.13 36.79 27.52
N TRP A 275 -29.34 37.82 27.28
CA TRP A 275 -29.73 39.20 27.62
C TRP A 275 -30.85 39.76 26.75
N ALA A 276 -30.87 39.44 25.46
CA ALA A 276 -31.95 39.88 24.57
C ALA A 276 -33.30 39.21 24.89
N THR A 277 -33.27 38.03 25.51
CA THR A 277 -34.47 37.27 25.89
C THR A 277 -34.93 37.49 27.33
N LEU A 278 -34.16 38.22 28.15
CA LEU A 278 -34.62 38.59 29.49
C LEU A 278 -35.78 39.59 29.36
N PRO A 279 -37.00 39.23 29.81
CA PRO A 279 -38.12 40.16 29.79
C PRO A 279 -37.75 41.33 30.70
N VAL A 280 -37.81 42.55 30.15
CA VAL A 280 -37.70 43.78 30.92
C VAL A 280 -38.81 43.73 31.97
N THR A 281 -38.47 43.35 33.18
CA THR A 281 -39.37 43.42 34.32
C THR A 281 -39.60 44.90 34.59
N GLY A 282 -40.63 45.44 33.94
CA GLY A 282 -41.12 46.79 34.14
C GLY A 282 -41.44 46.97 35.61
N SER A 283 -40.72 47.91 36.24
CA SER A 283 -41.00 48.40 37.58
C SER A 283 -42.45 48.90 37.62
N SER A 284 -43.31 48.14 38.30
CA SER A 284 -44.69 48.54 38.63
C SER A 284 -44.63 49.65 39.68
N SER A 285 -44.74 50.90 39.24
CA SER A 285 -44.99 52.04 40.13
C SER A 285 -46.49 52.18 40.39
N ASN A 286 -46.88 51.86 41.62
CA ASN A 286 -48.17 52.17 42.23
C ASN A 286 -48.59 53.65 42.02
N SER A 287 -49.78 53.89 41.47
CA SER A 287 -50.48 55.18 41.63
C SER A 287 -51.89 54.96 42.18
N LYS A 288 -52.13 55.56 43.34
CA LYS A 288 -53.38 55.62 44.11
C LYS A 288 -54.49 56.39 43.38
N SER A 289 -55.72 55.91 43.60
CA SER A 289 -57.03 56.60 43.74
C SER A 289 -57.25 57.96 43.06
N THR A 290 -58.39 58.12 42.37
CA THR A 290 -59.47 59.03 42.80
C THR A 290 -60.77 58.67 42.08
N GLN A 291 -61.76 58.33 42.90
CA GLN A 291 -63.16 58.06 42.57
C GLN A 291 -63.88 59.42 42.39
N LYS A 292 -64.62 59.62 41.28
CA LYS A 292 -65.59 60.72 41.18
C LYS A 292 -66.81 60.28 40.36
N ASN A 293 -67.95 60.41 41.02
CA ASN A 293 -69.30 60.09 40.57
C ASN A 293 -69.85 61.08 39.53
N GLY A 294 -70.83 60.62 38.74
CA GLY A 294 -71.79 61.39 37.92
C GLY A 294 -72.36 60.45 36.85
N PHE A 295 -73.61 59.92 36.88
CA PHE A 295 -74.92 60.59 37.00
C PHE A 295 -74.95 61.78 36.02
N GLU A 296 -75.66 61.80 34.88
CA GLU A 296 -77.05 61.46 34.51
C GLU A 296 -77.18 61.71 32.96
N PRO A 297 -78.34 61.78 32.29
CA PRO A 297 -79.57 61.00 32.35
C PRO A 297 -80.01 60.46 30.95
N PHE A 298 -81.04 59.61 31.01
CA PHE A 298 -82.01 59.32 29.96
C PHE A 298 -82.67 60.59 29.38
N VAL A 299 -82.82 60.67 28.05
CA VAL A 299 -83.93 61.37 27.36
C VAL A 299 -84.19 60.69 26.00
N GLY A 300 -85.45 60.34 25.73
CA GLY A 300 -86.02 60.19 24.38
C GLY A 300 -86.19 58.78 23.87
#